data_AF-A0A6A6ID76-F1
#
_entry.id   AF-A0A6A6ID76-F1
#
_cell.length_a   1.000
_cell.length_b   1.000
_cell.length_c   1.000
_cell.angle_alpha   90.00
_cell.angle_beta   90.00
_cell.angle_gamma   90.00
#
_symmetry.space_group_name_H-M   'P 1'
#
loop_
_entity.id
_entity.type
_entity.pdbx_description
1 polymer ?
#
loop_
_entity_poly.entity_id
_entity_poly.type
_entity_poly.pdbx_seq_one_letter_code
_entity_poly.pdbx_strand_id
1 'polypeptide(L)'
;MAHRPSNLATPTATDPTSTLKYDPPNMDDLTQEQQDLIRSKVVRSSPLDASFLAKEKLNSILMVLPEPLRNNAWEMHLRENMFHFADEYQLHSLVFRNPKDASLLCKISVDFDCPLDAMDTMLADDLAQCTGLEALEIGADEALLVCEASRRDKGYQEVRMRPQDIGFALNLLVLRLRGIRKLRQLHIPKVTFTPRTHGGHDNSYRRRTTGPIPGGVLETVVARDMMRSNIVTSHQLKPRKGHAAGKAKVKTSQSGPAGKRGQTDADVRNFLDSSTKADSSPLQPSHFRFLDLPAELRNRVYQLLLGCHGAVSPSDRVPLSADLKDSKSPIGEAPHSALALLETNKQIYEEAVGIYYATASFVFYYPLQSMIFLEILSDKRKSYLSSITLWYKNQRQGRFDVVDMAILQLLKLRNLKKLEIILDERTAHLFGTSRTFRMPGEQWLRELSKNGVAVAFRCQEADTILWHNDPSEYVPGVFMDKYRQRDVNKAREMQKGCQLAEDRITEN
;
A
#
# COMPACT_ATOMS: atom_id res chain seq x y z
N MET A 1 -55.79 40.24 -53.89
CA MET A 1 -55.98 38.94 -54.56
C MET A 1 -55.10 38.92 -55.80
N ALA A 2 -54.51 37.76 -56.10
CA ALA A 2 -53.77 37.42 -57.31
C ALA A 2 -52.22 37.50 -57.28
N HIS A 3 -51.65 36.35 -57.64
CA HIS A 3 -50.42 36.04 -58.38
C HIS A 3 -49.01 36.30 -57.79
N ARG A 4 -48.27 35.17 -57.70
CA ARG A 4 -46.81 35.03 -57.79
C ARG A 4 -46.20 35.95 -58.85
N PRO A 5 -44.94 36.37 -58.62
CA PRO A 5 -43.93 36.25 -59.67
C PRO A 5 -42.69 35.44 -59.22
N SER A 6 -42.41 34.47 -60.06
CA SER A 6 -41.12 33.95 -60.54
C SER A 6 -39.82 34.65 -60.15
N ASN A 7 -38.91 33.82 -59.60
CA ASN A 7 -37.50 33.59 -59.98
C ASN A 7 -36.69 34.78 -60.55
N LEU A 8 -35.76 35.29 -59.73
CA LEU A 8 -34.48 35.81 -60.20
C LEU A 8 -33.36 34.90 -59.67
N ALA A 9 -32.62 34.31 -60.61
CA ALA A 9 -31.41 33.54 -60.35
C ALA A 9 -30.30 34.47 -59.83
N THR A 10 -29.80 34.17 -58.64
CA THR A 10 -28.56 34.73 -58.10
C THR A 10 -27.37 33.94 -58.69
N PRO A 11 -26.27 34.61 -59.04
CA PRO A 11 -25.11 33.94 -59.62
C PRO A 11 -24.45 33.04 -58.57
N THR A 12 -24.22 31.79 -58.97
CA THR A 12 -23.41 30.79 -58.28
C THR A 12 -22.01 31.35 -58.03
N ALA A 13 -21.74 31.72 -56.78
CA ALA A 13 -20.39 31.95 -56.30
C ALA A 13 -19.62 30.63 -56.35
N THR A 14 -18.60 30.57 -57.19
CA THR A 14 -17.62 29.48 -57.21
C THR A 14 -16.89 29.45 -55.87
N ASP A 15 -17.07 28.34 -55.15
CA ASP A 15 -16.52 28.05 -53.83
C ASP A 15 -14.98 27.95 -53.90
N PRO A 16 -14.21 28.92 -53.38
CA PRO A 16 -12.75 28.88 -53.40
C PRO A 16 -12.27 28.26 -52.08
N THR A 17 -12.69 27.03 -51.79
CA THR A 17 -12.19 26.27 -50.64
C THR A 17 -11.90 24.81 -50.99
N SER A 18 -11.27 24.58 -52.15
CA SER A 18 -10.39 23.40 -52.31
C SER A 18 -9.10 23.67 -51.53
N THR A 19 -9.19 23.63 -50.20
CA THR A 19 -8.00 23.43 -49.38
C THR A 19 -7.59 21.99 -49.63
N LEU A 20 -6.60 21.81 -50.51
CA LEU A 20 -5.85 20.56 -50.64
C LEU A 20 -5.57 20.09 -49.21
N LYS A 21 -6.20 18.99 -48.79
CA LYS A 21 -5.86 18.31 -47.55
C LYS A 21 -4.40 17.93 -47.68
N TYR A 22 -3.53 18.73 -47.08
CA TYR A 22 -2.15 18.39 -46.91
C TYR A 22 -2.14 17.26 -45.90
N ASP A 23 -2.02 16.02 -46.40
CA ASP A 23 -1.73 14.88 -45.56
C ASP A 23 -0.26 15.06 -45.12
N PRO A 24 0.01 15.35 -43.84
CA PRO A 24 1.36 15.56 -43.38
C PRO A 24 2.18 14.28 -43.60
N PRO A 25 3.46 14.39 -44.01
CA PRO A 25 4.32 13.25 -44.22
C PRO A 25 4.38 12.38 -42.95
N ASN A 26 4.32 11.06 -43.12
CA ASN A 26 4.37 10.13 -42.01
C ASN A 26 5.77 10.17 -41.38
N MET A 27 5.89 9.88 -40.08
CA MET A 27 7.18 9.82 -39.37
C MET A 27 8.19 8.90 -40.05
N ASP A 28 7.69 7.86 -40.72
CA ASP A 28 8.47 6.89 -41.48
C ASP A 28 9.12 7.47 -42.75
N ASP A 29 8.70 8.66 -43.20
CA ASP A 29 9.22 9.32 -44.40
C ASP A 29 10.46 10.18 -44.12
N LEU A 30 10.83 10.38 -42.84
CA LEU A 30 12.04 11.12 -42.48
C LEU A 30 13.29 10.27 -42.65
N THR A 31 14.33 10.87 -43.21
CA THR A 31 15.65 10.23 -43.24
C THR A 31 16.16 10.01 -41.82
N GLN A 32 16.86 8.90 -41.58
CA GLN A 32 17.46 8.59 -40.27
C GLN A 32 18.32 9.75 -39.75
N GLU A 33 19.07 10.42 -40.62
CA GLU A 33 19.89 11.59 -40.28
C GLU A 33 19.05 12.77 -39.74
N GLN A 34 17.87 13.01 -40.32
CA GLN A 34 16.95 14.04 -39.82
C GLN A 34 16.37 13.67 -38.46
N GLN A 35 15.99 12.41 -38.27
CA GLN A 35 15.51 11.91 -36.98
C GLN A 35 16.58 12.04 -35.90
N ASP A 36 17.82 11.65 -36.19
CA ASP A 36 18.95 11.74 -35.26
C ASP A 36 19.30 13.21 -34.94
N LEU A 37 19.25 14.10 -35.95
CA LEU A 37 19.45 15.53 -35.75
C LEU A 37 18.38 16.11 -34.83
N ILE A 38 17.08 15.83 -35.08
CA ILE A 38 15.98 16.29 -34.23
C ILE A 38 16.15 15.74 -32.82
N ARG A 39 16.38 14.43 -32.69
CA ARG A 39 16.59 13.74 -31.40
C ARG A 39 17.71 14.41 -30.60
N SER A 40 18.85 14.70 -31.23
CA SER A 40 20.00 15.36 -30.57
C SER A 40 19.67 16.75 -30.00
N LYS A 41 18.62 17.42 -30.50
CA LYS A 41 18.19 18.75 -30.05
C LYS A 41 17.07 18.69 -29.02
N VAL A 42 16.14 17.74 -29.16
CA VAL A 42 14.92 17.70 -28.35
C VAL A 42 14.95 16.66 -27.23
N VAL A 43 15.85 15.68 -27.30
CA VAL A 43 15.98 14.62 -26.29
C VAL A 43 17.17 14.87 -25.39
N ARG A 44 16.94 14.80 -24.09
CA ARG A 44 17.92 15.00 -23.03
C ARG A 44 18.08 13.70 -22.25
N SER A 45 19.30 13.48 -21.76
CA SER A 45 19.62 12.33 -20.90
C SER A 45 19.17 12.53 -19.45
N SER A 46 18.96 13.77 -19.02
CA SER A 46 18.49 14.12 -17.68
C SER A 46 16.98 14.37 -17.67
N PRO A 47 16.28 14.09 -16.54
CA PRO A 47 14.90 14.49 -16.37
C PRO A 47 14.72 15.99 -16.62
N LEU A 48 13.65 16.33 -17.34
CA LEU A 48 13.24 17.71 -17.60
C LEU A 48 12.23 18.12 -16.56
N ASP A 49 12.45 19.24 -15.88
CA ASP A 49 11.42 19.86 -15.05
C ASP A 49 10.18 20.17 -15.91
N ALA A 50 9.00 19.73 -15.49
CA ALA A 50 7.74 19.93 -16.19
C ALA A 50 7.40 21.42 -16.40
N SER A 51 8.01 22.34 -15.65
CA SER A 51 7.97 23.77 -15.97
C SER A 51 8.49 24.08 -17.39
N PHE A 52 9.37 23.24 -17.96
CA PHE A 52 9.83 23.33 -19.35
C PHE A 52 8.76 22.95 -20.39
N LEU A 53 7.65 22.32 -19.99
CA LEU A 53 6.51 22.11 -20.88
C LEU A 53 5.79 23.42 -21.20
N ALA A 54 6.08 24.51 -20.48
CA ALA A 54 5.75 25.84 -20.93
C ALA A 54 6.48 26.08 -22.26
N LYS A 55 5.72 26.06 -23.37
CA LYS A 55 6.20 26.06 -24.75
C LYS A 55 7.32 27.06 -25.05
N GLU A 56 7.48 28.14 -24.28
CA GLU A 56 8.43 29.23 -24.51
C GLU A 56 9.88 28.79 -24.81
N LYS A 57 10.47 27.87 -24.04
CA LYS A 57 11.87 27.46 -24.28
C LYS A 57 12.00 26.54 -25.48
N LEU A 58 11.11 25.56 -25.62
CA LEU A 58 11.15 24.63 -26.74
C LEU A 58 10.70 25.29 -28.05
N ASN A 59 9.85 26.32 -27.98
CA ASN A 59 9.41 27.11 -29.13
C ASN A 59 10.59 27.70 -29.87
N SER A 60 11.64 28.17 -29.18
CA SER A 60 12.84 28.69 -29.87
C SER A 60 13.50 27.65 -30.79
N ILE A 61 13.50 26.38 -30.38
CA ILE A 61 14.05 25.25 -31.15
C ILE A 61 13.06 24.83 -32.24
N LEU A 62 11.77 24.71 -31.90
CA LEU A 62 10.72 24.30 -32.84
C LEU A 62 10.47 25.34 -33.95
N MET A 63 10.64 26.64 -33.67
CA MET A 63 10.41 27.71 -34.65
C MET A 63 11.43 27.68 -35.80
N VAL A 64 12.60 27.08 -35.58
CA VAL A 64 13.63 26.89 -36.63
C VAL A 64 13.28 25.71 -37.55
N LEU A 65 12.41 24.79 -37.11
CA LEU A 65 12.02 23.62 -37.89
C LEU A 65 10.84 23.93 -38.85
N PRO A 66 10.84 23.36 -40.06
CA PRO A 66 9.66 23.30 -40.93
C PRO A 66 8.44 22.75 -40.19
N GLU A 67 7.24 23.28 -40.47
CA GLU A 67 5.98 22.91 -39.81
C GLU A 67 5.74 21.38 -39.69
N PRO A 68 5.92 20.55 -40.73
CA PRO A 68 5.73 19.10 -40.60
C PRO A 68 6.75 18.44 -39.63
N LEU A 69 7.95 19.00 -39.50
CA LEU A 69 8.97 18.50 -38.55
C LEU A 69 8.70 18.95 -37.12
N ARG A 70 7.95 20.04 -36.90
CA ARG A 70 7.65 20.55 -35.54
C ARG A 70 6.81 19.57 -34.74
N ASN A 71 5.77 19.01 -35.37
CA ASN A 71 4.88 18.06 -34.71
C ASN A 71 5.65 16.78 -34.34
N ASN A 72 6.46 16.27 -35.28
CA ASN A 72 7.30 15.10 -35.06
C ASN A 72 8.35 15.35 -33.96
N ALA A 73 8.98 16.53 -33.96
CA ALA A 73 9.93 16.92 -32.93
C ALA A 73 9.26 17.08 -31.54
N TRP A 74 8.04 17.61 -31.48
CA TRP A 74 7.25 17.73 -30.25
C TRP A 74 6.85 16.35 -29.71
N GLU A 75 6.37 15.46 -30.58
CA GLU A 75 6.01 14.10 -30.19
C GLU A 75 7.23 13.32 -29.70
N MET A 76 8.35 13.40 -30.43
CA MET A 76 9.63 12.80 -30.00
C MET A 76 10.09 13.37 -28.65
N HIS A 77 9.93 14.68 -28.43
CA HIS A 77 10.25 15.32 -27.16
C HIS A 77 9.41 14.73 -26.01
N LEU A 78 8.09 14.60 -26.17
CA LEU A 78 7.20 14.08 -25.14
C LEU A 78 7.38 12.58 -24.86
N ARG A 79 7.69 11.79 -25.90
CA ARG A 79 7.87 10.34 -25.77
C ARG A 79 9.24 9.95 -25.21
N GLU A 80 10.31 10.59 -25.67
CA GLU A 80 11.66 10.10 -25.36
C GLU A 80 12.24 10.66 -24.07
N ASN A 81 11.81 11.87 -23.65
CA ASN A 81 12.28 12.49 -22.41
C ASN A 81 11.50 12.01 -21.19
N MET A 82 12.17 12.05 -20.04
CA MET A 82 11.51 11.92 -18.73
C MET A 82 11.12 13.31 -18.23
N PHE A 83 9.84 13.51 -17.92
CA PHE A 83 9.33 14.76 -17.36
C PHE A 83 9.12 14.62 -15.87
N HIS A 84 9.78 15.48 -15.10
CA HIS A 84 9.69 15.54 -13.65
C HIS A 84 8.71 16.61 -13.20
N PHE A 85 7.70 16.22 -12.43
CA PHE A 85 6.71 17.10 -11.81
C PHE A 85 7.03 17.20 -10.32
N ALA A 86 7.22 18.42 -9.84
CA ALA A 86 7.61 18.64 -8.43
C ALA A 86 6.48 18.29 -7.44
N ASP A 87 5.25 18.20 -7.93
CA ASP A 87 4.08 17.75 -7.19
C ASP A 87 3.01 17.21 -8.16
N GLU A 88 2.01 16.51 -7.61
CA GLU A 88 0.86 16.01 -8.36
C GLU A 88 0.00 17.11 -9.01
N TYR A 89 0.02 18.34 -8.51
CA TYR A 89 -0.77 19.45 -9.08
C TYR A 89 -0.22 19.93 -10.41
N GLN A 90 1.10 19.92 -10.59
CA GLN A 90 1.73 20.26 -11.86
C GLN A 90 1.33 19.23 -12.93
N LEU A 91 1.34 17.95 -12.60
CA LEU A 91 0.88 16.89 -13.50
C LEU A 91 -0.61 17.07 -13.81
N HIS A 92 -1.44 17.27 -12.79
CA HIS A 92 -2.87 17.50 -12.96
C HIS A 92 -3.16 18.69 -13.88
N SER A 93 -2.47 19.82 -13.68
CA SER A 93 -2.64 21.00 -14.52
C SER A 93 -2.25 20.72 -15.96
N LEU A 94 -1.22 19.91 -16.22
CA LEU A 94 -0.84 19.52 -17.57
C LEU A 94 -1.90 18.65 -18.22
N VAL A 95 -2.32 17.57 -17.54
CA VAL A 95 -3.30 16.60 -18.04
C VAL A 95 -4.63 17.29 -18.32
N PHE A 96 -5.09 18.16 -17.41
CA PHE A 96 -6.32 18.91 -17.56
C PHE A 96 -6.28 19.91 -18.73
N ARG A 97 -5.17 20.64 -18.90
CA ARG A 97 -5.05 21.67 -19.95
C ARG A 97 -4.75 21.09 -21.33
N ASN A 98 -3.97 20.01 -21.39
CA ASN A 98 -3.45 19.44 -22.64
C ASN A 98 -3.56 17.90 -22.65
N PRO A 99 -4.79 17.33 -22.68
CA PRO A 99 -4.98 15.87 -22.61
C PRO A 99 -4.35 15.14 -23.79
N LYS A 100 -4.25 15.79 -24.96
CA LYS A 100 -3.55 15.23 -26.13
C LYS A 100 -2.06 15.05 -25.88
N ASP A 101 -1.40 16.06 -25.33
CA ASP A 101 0.03 15.98 -25.01
C ASP A 101 0.28 14.97 -23.87
N ALA A 102 -0.61 14.91 -22.87
CA ALA A 102 -0.54 13.94 -21.80
C ALA A 102 -0.55 12.48 -22.31
N SER A 103 -1.35 12.19 -23.34
CA SER A 103 -1.39 10.85 -23.95
C SER A 103 -0.07 10.42 -24.62
N LEU A 104 0.80 11.38 -24.96
CA LEU A 104 2.12 11.16 -25.58
C LEU A 104 3.25 11.01 -24.56
N LEU A 105 3.00 11.27 -23.28
CA LEU A 105 4.02 11.12 -22.23
C LEU A 105 4.31 9.64 -21.98
N CYS A 106 5.53 9.21 -22.28
CA CYS A 106 5.96 7.83 -22.03
C CYS A 106 6.78 7.68 -20.75
N LYS A 107 7.39 8.75 -20.23
CA LYS A 107 8.26 8.69 -19.05
C LYS A 107 7.95 9.84 -18.11
N ILE A 108 7.40 9.54 -16.94
CA ILE A 108 7.00 10.53 -15.94
C ILE A 108 7.78 10.28 -14.66
N SER A 109 8.23 11.36 -14.02
CA SER A 109 8.71 11.39 -12.64
C SER A 109 7.83 12.37 -11.87
N VAL A 110 7.30 12.01 -10.72
CA VAL A 110 6.40 12.88 -9.95
C VAL A 110 6.65 12.70 -8.46
N ASP A 111 6.90 13.80 -7.76
CA ASP A 111 6.97 13.80 -6.31
C ASP A 111 5.54 13.84 -5.74
N PHE A 112 5.25 12.93 -4.80
CA PHE A 112 3.96 12.76 -4.15
C PHE A 112 4.00 13.38 -2.76
N ASP A 113 3.33 14.51 -2.56
CA ASP A 113 3.35 15.26 -1.30
C ASP A 113 2.09 15.07 -0.45
N CYS A 114 0.92 14.81 -1.03
CA CYS A 114 -0.32 15.01 -0.27
C CYS A 114 -0.64 13.89 0.74
N PRO A 115 -0.73 14.20 2.05
CA PRO A 115 -1.20 13.26 3.07
C PRO A 115 -2.73 13.32 3.29
N LEU A 116 -3.47 14.29 2.73
CA LEU A 116 -4.83 14.59 3.19
C LEU A 116 -5.94 14.26 2.18
N ASP A 117 -7.03 13.70 2.72
CA ASP A 117 -8.21 13.03 2.13
C ASP A 117 -8.85 13.62 0.85
N ALA A 118 -8.45 14.80 0.36
CA ALA A 118 -9.06 15.46 -0.80
C ALA A 118 -8.36 15.14 -2.15
N MET A 119 -7.07 14.80 -2.12
CA MET A 119 -6.28 14.53 -3.34
C MET A 119 -5.99 13.04 -3.55
N ASP A 120 -6.54 12.21 -2.67
CA ASP A 120 -6.20 10.79 -2.54
C ASP A 120 -6.13 10.08 -3.90
N THR A 121 -6.98 10.40 -4.88
CA THR A 121 -7.03 9.66 -6.15
C THR A 121 -6.51 10.41 -7.37
N MET A 122 -6.22 11.71 -7.25
CA MET A 122 -5.97 12.59 -8.40
C MET A 122 -4.79 12.09 -9.23
N LEU A 123 -3.65 11.81 -8.57
CA LEU A 123 -2.46 11.28 -9.24
C LEU A 123 -2.77 10.02 -10.07
N ALA A 124 -3.52 9.08 -9.50
CA ALA A 124 -3.87 7.84 -10.23
C ALA A 124 -4.80 8.12 -11.41
N ASP A 125 -5.75 9.03 -11.27
CA ASP A 125 -6.70 9.41 -12.32
C ASP A 125 -6.00 10.18 -13.46
N ASP A 126 -4.98 10.99 -13.16
CA ASP A 126 -4.17 11.71 -14.14
C ASP A 126 -3.19 10.77 -14.88
N LEU A 127 -2.53 9.86 -14.15
CA LEU A 127 -1.68 8.83 -14.76
C LEU A 127 -2.49 7.88 -15.66
N ALA A 128 -3.75 7.58 -15.32
CA ALA A 128 -4.62 6.78 -16.18
C ALA A 128 -4.92 7.45 -17.53
N GLN A 129 -4.81 8.78 -17.63
CA GLN A 129 -4.97 9.53 -18.89
C GLN A 129 -3.69 9.53 -19.74
N CYS A 130 -2.54 9.18 -19.15
CA CYS A 130 -1.26 9.06 -19.85
C CYS A 130 -1.16 7.67 -20.52
N THR A 131 -1.93 7.44 -21.58
CA THR A 131 -2.08 6.11 -22.21
C THR A 131 -0.78 5.54 -22.79
N GLY A 132 0.21 6.38 -23.10
CA GLY A 132 1.52 5.97 -23.60
C GLY A 132 2.57 5.70 -22.53
N LEU A 133 2.21 5.71 -21.25
CA LEU A 133 3.17 5.64 -20.13
C LEU A 133 3.90 4.29 -20.06
N GLU A 134 5.22 4.32 -20.25
CA GLU A 134 6.11 3.16 -20.23
C GLU A 134 6.92 3.08 -18.91
N ALA A 135 7.32 4.24 -18.38
CA ALA A 135 8.09 4.35 -17.15
C ALA A 135 7.54 5.44 -16.22
N LEU A 136 7.38 5.09 -14.95
CA LEU A 136 6.94 5.99 -13.90
C LEU A 136 7.91 5.95 -12.72
N GLU A 137 8.41 7.12 -12.34
CA GLU A 137 9.13 7.35 -11.10
C GLU A 137 8.25 8.14 -10.12
N ILE A 138 8.05 7.63 -8.90
CA ILE A 138 7.26 8.30 -7.88
C ILE A 138 8.15 8.63 -6.69
N GLY A 139 8.36 9.92 -6.44
CA GLY A 139 9.03 10.39 -5.22
C GLY A 139 8.07 10.29 -4.04
N ALA A 140 8.33 9.43 -3.06
CA ALA A 140 7.42 9.21 -1.93
C ALA A 140 8.17 9.18 -0.59
N ASP A 141 7.48 9.53 0.49
CA ASP A 141 7.94 9.27 1.86
C ASP A 141 7.07 8.18 2.48
N GLU A 142 7.49 6.92 2.34
CA GLU A 142 6.68 5.79 2.77
C GLU A 142 6.44 5.79 4.29
N ALA A 143 7.38 6.29 5.10
CA ALA A 143 7.18 6.42 6.54
C ALA A 143 6.08 7.45 6.87
N LEU A 144 6.03 8.56 6.12
CA LEU A 144 4.93 9.52 6.22
C LEU A 144 3.59 8.89 5.78
N LEU A 145 3.57 8.06 4.74
CA LEU A 145 2.36 7.33 4.33
C LEU A 145 1.87 6.38 5.42
N VAL A 146 2.78 5.67 6.12
CA VAL A 146 2.41 4.86 7.28
C VAL A 146 1.82 5.72 8.39
N CYS A 147 2.49 6.83 8.73
CA CYS A 147 2.00 7.78 9.73
C CYS A 147 0.59 8.23 9.39
N GLU A 148 0.35 8.63 8.16
CA GLU A 148 -0.95 9.13 7.71
C GLU A 148 -2.02 8.02 7.69
N ALA A 149 -1.69 6.85 7.17
CA ALA A 149 -2.58 5.70 7.20
C ALA A 149 -2.95 5.25 8.63
N SER A 150 -2.07 5.54 9.61
CA SER A 150 -2.32 5.29 11.03
C SER A 150 -3.21 6.34 11.70
N ARG A 151 -3.14 7.60 11.26
CA ARG A 151 -3.94 8.72 11.82
C ARG A 151 -5.44 8.58 11.57
N ARG A 152 -5.83 8.03 10.41
CA ARG A 152 -7.25 7.90 10.04
C ARG A 152 -8.00 7.14 11.15
N ASP A 153 -9.05 7.76 11.72
CA ASP A 153 -9.94 7.49 12.90
C ASP A 153 -10.30 6.04 13.28
N LYS A 154 -9.47 5.05 13.00
CA LYS A 154 -9.89 3.67 12.85
C LYS A 154 -9.06 2.71 13.73
N GLY A 155 -8.42 3.18 14.79
CA GLY A 155 -7.85 2.30 15.81
C GLY A 155 -6.35 1.98 15.72
N TYR A 156 -5.54 2.81 15.05
CA TYR A 156 -4.08 2.86 15.30
C TYR A 156 -3.76 4.17 16.03
N GLN A 157 -2.72 4.17 16.86
CA GLN A 157 -2.14 5.39 17.39
C GLN A 157 -1.31 6.04 16.27
N GLU A 158 -1.20 7.37 16.26
CA GLU A 158 -0.34 8.06 15.30
C GLU A 158 1.08 7.49 15.36
N VAL A 159 1.56 6.99 14.21
CA VAL A 159 2.86 6.34 14.08
C VAL A 159 3.89 7.30 13.49
N ARG A 160 4.76 7.90 14.31
CA ARG A 160 5.98 8.62 13.93
C ARG A 160 7.22 7.76 14.16
N MET A 161 7.39 6.72 13.34
CA MET A 161 8.54 5.83 13.41
C MET A 161 9.55 6.15 12.31
N ARG A 162 10.82 5.83 12.56
CA ARG A 162 11.83 5.88 11.50
C ARG A 162 11.58 4.73 10.52
N PRO A 163 11.96 4.88 9.24
CA PRO A 163 11.79 3.85 8.20
C PRO A 163 12.18 2.43 8.64
N GLN A 164 13.34 2.29 9.28
CA GLN A 164 13.89 1.00 9.72
C GLN A 164 13.11 0.34 10.88
N ASP A 165 12.35 1.13 11.65
CA ASP A 165 11.55 0.61 12.76
C ASP A 165 10.15 0.19 12.31
N ILE A 166 9.70 0.66 11.14
CA ILE A 166 8.40 0.32 10.58
C ILE A 166 8.45 -1.12 10.06
N GLY A 167 7.94 -2.05 10.87
CA GLY A 167 7.78 -3.43 10.45
C GLY A 167 6.82 -3.57 9.28
N PHE A 168 7.02 -4.60 8.46
CA PHE A 168 6.22 -4.85 7.25
C PHE A 168 4.71 -4.89 7.51
N ALA A 169 4.27 -5.49 8.63
CA ALA A 169 2.85 -5.54 8.98
C ALA A 169 2.21 -4.16 9.20
N LEU A 170 2.96 -3.22 9.77
CA LEU A 170 2.52 -1.84 9.97
C LEU A 170 2.60 -1.06 8.65
N ASN A 171 3.63 -1.32 7.85
CA ASN A 171 3.79 -0.74 6.53
C ASN A 171 2.66 -1.12 5.56
N LEU A 172 2.03 -2.28 5.72
CA LEU A 172 0.82 -2.67 4.96
C LEU A 172 -0.35 -1.70 5.14
N LEU A 173 -0.37 -0.83 6.17
CA LEU A 173 -1.39 0.21 6.29
C LEU A 173 -1.42 1.15 5.08
N VAL A 174 -0.30 1.32 4.37
CA VAL A 174 -0.21 2.13 3.15
C VAL A 174 -1.22 1.65 2.08
N LEU A 175 -1.50 0.35 2.01
CA LEU A 175 -2.48 -0.20 1.06
C LEU A 175 -3.91 0.26 1.32
N ARG A 176 -4.20 0.77 2.52
CA ARG A 176 -5.53 1.31 2.87
C ARG A 176 -5.76 2.72 2.35
N LEU A 177 -4.70 3.41 1.92
CA LEU A 177 -4.83 4.73 1.30
C LEU A 177 -5.53 4.57 -0.05
N ARG A 178 -6.58 5.36 -0.30
CA ARG A 178 -7.41 5.26 -1.52
C ARG A 178 -6.57 5.48 -2.78
N GLY A 179 -5.61 6.40 -2.73
CA GLY A 179 -4.67 6.65 -3.81
C GLY A 179 -3.81 5.47 -4.16
N ILE A 180 -3.20 4.85 -3.17
CA ILE A 180 -2.40 3.65 -3.36
C ILE A 180 -3.24 2.53 -3.97
N ARG A 181 -4.49 2.36 -3.53
CA ARG A 181 -5.40 1.37 -4.13
C ARG A 181 -5.66 1.65 -5.62
N LYS A 182 -5.90 2.90 -6.01
CA LYS A 182 -6.08 3.24 -7.42
C LYS A 182 -4.78 3.13 -8.23
N LEU A 183 -3.65 3.54 -7.67
CA LEU A 183 -2.34 3.40 -8.30
C LEU A 183 -2.07 1.93 -8.66
N ARG A 184 -2.35 0.99 -7.75
CA ARG A 184 -2.22 -0.46 -7.99
C ARG A 184 -3.07 -0.99 -9.14
N GLN A 185 -4.10 -0.26 -9.57
CA GLN A 185 -4.94 -0.64 -10.72
C GLN A 185 -4.38 -0.15 -12.06
N LEU A 186 -3.38 0.74 -12.03
CA LEU A 186 -2.65 1.16 -13.21
C LEU A 186 -1.69 0.06 -13.65
N HIS A 187 -1.44 -0.02 -14.95
CA HIS A 187 -0.56 -1.01 -15.54
C HIS A 187 0.56 -0.28 -16.28
N ILE A 188 1.71 -0.18 -15.63
CA ILE A 188 2.85 0.59 -16.13
C ILE A 188 4.07 -0.34 -16.16
N PRO A 189 4.72 -0.56 -17.31
CA PRO A 189 5.78 -1.56 -17.47
C PRO A 189 6.95 -1.40 -16.48
N LYS A 190 7.32 -0.16 -16.17
CA LYS A 190 8.40 0.15 -15.24
C LYS A 190 7.94 1.16 -14.20
N VAL A 191 7.94 0.76 -12.94
CA VAL A 191 7.61 1.64 -11.81
C VAL A 191 8.75 1.63 -10.81
N THR A 192 9.23 2.80 -10.43
CA THR A 192 10.27 2.98 -9.42
C THR A 192 9.82 4.01 -8.38
N PHE A 193 9.95 3.67 -7.10
CA PHE A 193 9.77 4.63 -6.03
C PHE A 193 11.12 5.22 -5.64
N THR A 194 11.19 6.53 -5.44
CA THR A 194 12.42 7.24 -5.05
C THR A 194 12.16 8.16 -3.86
N PRO A 195 13.21 8.58 -3.12
CA PRO A 195 13.07 9.68 -2.18
C PRO A 195 12.64 10.95 -2.91
N ARG A 196 11.79 11.76 -2.27
CA ARG A 196 11.36 13.04 -2.84
C ARG A 196 12.59 13.91 -3.07
N THR A 197 12.79 14.29 -4.31
CA THR A 197 13.97 15.05 -4.73
C THR A 197 13.70 16.55 -4.67
N HIS A 198 12.47 16.96 -4.87
CA HIS A 198 12.07 18.35 -5.01
C HIS A 198 11.02 18.62 -3.93
N GLY A 199 11.46 19.27 -2.85
CA GLY A 199 10.57 19.68 -1.76
C GLY A 199 9.37 20.42 -2.35
N GLY A 200 8.18 20.16 -1.81
CA GLY A 200 6.94 20.77 -2.28
C GLY A 200 7.00 22.30 -2.26
N HIS A 201 5.97 22.93 -2.82
CA HIS A 201 5.86 24.38 -3.02
C HIS A 201 6.22 25.24 -1.79
N ASP A 202 6.17 24.67 -0.57
CA ASP A 202 6.65 25.29 0.65
C ASP A 202 8.18 25.12 0.81
N ASN A 203 8.92 26.07 0.24
CA ASN A 203 10.38 26.16 0.22
C ASN A 203 11.04 26.16 1.63
N SER A 204 10.26 26.14 2.72
CA SER A 204 10.75 26.37 4.07
C SER A 204 11.62 25.24 4.62
N TYR A 205 11.48 23.99 4.18
CA TYR A 205 12.44 22.93 4.52
C TYR A 205 12.50 21.84 3.45
N ARG A 206 13.48 21.92 2.53
CA ARG A 206 13.92 20.80 1.66
C ARG A 206 14.56 19.68 2.50
N ARG A 207 13.81 19.10 3.44
CA ARG A 207 14.25 17.88 4.11
C ARG A 207 14.13 16.77 3.08
N ARG A 208 15.29 16.24 2.68
CA ARG A 208 15.38 14.97 1.97
C ARG A 208 14.51 13.98 2.73
N THR A 209 13.45 13.50 2.08
CA THR A 209 12.57 12.54 2.72
C THR A 209 13.30 11.22 2.88
N THR A 210 12.76 10.36 3.73
CA THR A 210 13.35 9.04 3.94
C THR A 210 13.20 8.11 2.73
N GLY A 211 12.32 8.45 1.79
CA GLY A 211 12.09 7.65 0.59
C GLY A 211 11.22 6.42 0.81
N PRO A 212 11.22 5.48 -0.16
CA PRO A 212 10.68 4.14 0.07
C PRO A 212 11.49 3.42 1.16
N ILE A 213 10.79 2.63 1.97
CA ILE A 213 11.43 1.74 2.93
C ILE A 213 11.98 0.55 2.13
N PRO A 214 13.27 0.19 2.25
CA PRO A 214 13.82 -0.95 1.54
C PRO A 214 13.06 -2.25 1.87
N GLY A 215 12.50 -2.90 0.85
CA GLY A 215 11.65 -4.08 1.05
C GLY A 215 10.26 -3.76 1.61
N GLY A 216 9.89 -2.48 1.64
CA GLY A 216 8.59 -1.96 2.02
C GLY A 216 7.50 -2.26 1.00
N VAL A 217 6.30 -1.81 1.31
CA VAL A 217 5.06 -2.11 0.60
C VAL A 217 5.01 -1.39 -0.74
N LEU A 218 5.57 -0.18 -0.84
CA LEU A 218 5.65 0.51 -2.12
C LEU A 218 6.45 -0.30 -3.16
N GLU A 219 7.64 -0.77 -2.80
CA GLU A 219 8.50 -1.54 -3.71
C GLU A 219 7.98 -2.97 -3.96
N THR A 220 7.59 -3.68 -2.90
CA THR A 220 7.33 -5.13 -2.96
C THR A 220 5.91 -5.48 -3.38
N VAL A 221 4.95 -4.59 -3.11
CA VAL A 221 3.53 -4.81 -3.39
C VAL A 221 3.03 -3.84 -4.46
N VAL A 222 3.12 -2.54 -4.23
CA VAL A 222 2.50 -1.53 -5.09
C VAL A 222 3.16 -1.51 -6.47
N ALA A 223 4.50 -1.35 -6.54
CA ALA A 223 5.23 -1.34 -7.81
C ALA A 223 5.02 -2.65 -8.56
N ARG A 224 5.11 -3.79 -7.86
CA ARG A 224 4.88 -5.11 -8.45
C ARG A 224 3.49 -5.25 -9.04
N ASP A 225 2.45 -4.82 -8.31
CA ASP A 225 1.08 -4.89 -8.79
C ASP A 225 0.87 -4.00 -10.03
N MET A 226 1.48 -2.80 -10.04
CA MET A 226 1.44 -1.89 -11.19
C MET A 226 2.20 -2.42 -12.42
N MET A 227 3.29 -3.15 -12.22
CA MET A 227 4.13 -3.72 -13.29
C MET A 227 3.63 -5.07 -13.80
N ARG A 228 2.65 -5.71 -13.13
CA ARG A 228 2.08 -6.97 -13.63
C ARG A 228 1.45 -6.70 -14.98
N SER A 229 1.91 -7.42 -16.00
CA SER A 229 1.22 -7.43 -17.28
C SER A 229 -0.21 -7.86 -16.99
N ASN A 230 -1.17 -7.03 -17.39
CA ASN A 230 -2.54 -7.47 -17.53
C ASN A 230 -2.49 -8.61 -18.55
N ILE A 231 -2.30 -9.84 -18.08
CA ILE A 231 -2.71 -11.03 -18.80
C ILE A 231 -4.23 -10.93 -18.73
N VAL A 232 -4.78 -10.03 -19.54
CA VAL A 232 -6.18 -10.04 -19.87
C VAL A 232 -6.36 -11.42 -20.41
N THR A 233 -6.96 -12.30 -19.62
CA THR A 233 -7.64 -13.48 -20.10
C THR A 233 -8.64 -12.96 -21.13
N SER A 234 -8.19 -12.85 -22.37
CA SER A 234 -8.93 -12.40 -23.56
C SER A 234 -10.14 -13.30 -23.85
N HIS A 235 -10.34 -14.34 -23.04
CA HIS A 235 -11.43 -15.30 -23.13
C HIS A 235 -12.80 -14.85 -22.58
N GLN A 236 -12.96 -13.66 -21.98
CA GLN A 236 -14.21 -13.34 -21.24
C GLN A 236 -14.92 -12.03 -21.62
N LEU A 237 -14.60 -11.43 -22.77
CA LEU A 237 -15.48 -10.41 -23.37
C LEU A 237 -16.09 -10.95 -24.68
N LYS A 238 -16.87 -12.05 -24.57
CA LYS A 238 -17.90 -12.28 -25.59
C LYS A 238 -18.87 -11.09 -25.50
N PRO A 239 -19.06 -10.31 -26.57
CA PRO A 239 -20.06 -9.25 -26.57
C PRO A 239 -21.39 -9.89 -26.24
N ARG A 240 -21.96 -9.48 -25.10
CA ARG A 240 -23.28 -9.90 -24.67
C ARG A 240 -24.26 -9.32 -25.69
N LYS A 241 -24.58 -10.11 -26.74
CA LYS A 241 -25.54 -9.74 -27.78
C LYS A 241 -26.80 -9.24 -27.08
N GLY A 242 -27.17 -8.01 -27.38
CA GLY A 242 -28.33 -7.34 -26.80
C GLY A 242 -29.56 -8.23 -26.91
N HIS A 243 -30.07 -8.67 -25.76
CA HIS A 243 -31.47 -9.06 -25.68
C HIS A 243 -32.27 -7.78 -25.51
N ALA A 244 -33.00 -7.47 -26.59
CA ALA A 244 -34.00 -6.44 -26.66
C ALA A 244 -34.94 -6.50 -25.45
N ALA A 245 -35.31 -5.31 -24.98
CA ALA A 245 -36.24 -5.09 -23.90
C ALA A 245 -37.60 -5.75 -24.19
N GLY A 246 -37.79 -6.96 -23.66
CA GLY A 246 -39.09 -7.60 -23.51
C GLY A 246 -39.69 -7.21 -22.17
N LYS A 247 -40.70 -6.33 -22.20
CA LYS A 247 -41.57 -6.04 -21.04
C LYS A 247 -42.23 -7.34 -20.58
N ALA A 248 -41.92 -7.82 -19.37
CA ALA A 248 -42.62 -8.94 -18.76
C ALA A 248 -43.24 -8.56 -17.41
N LYS A 249 -44.56 -8.61 -17.46
CA LYS A 249 -45.61 -8.50 -16.45
C LYS A 249 -45.27 -9.24 -15.15
N VAL A 250 -45.40 -8.54 -14.03
CA VAL A 250 -45.55 -9.10 -12.69
C VAL A 250 -46.80 -9.99 -12.66
N LYS A 251 -46.64 -11.27 -12.32
CA LYS A 251 -47.74 -12.16 -11.92
C LYS A 251 -47.39 -12.86 -10.60
N THR A 252 -48.18 -12.51 -9.61
CA THR A 252 -48.40 -13.14 -8.32
C THR A 252 -48.97 -14.55 -8.46
N SER A 253 -48.44 -15.53 -7.71
CA SER A 253 -49.14 -16.74 -7.20
C SER A 253 -48.20 -17.43 -6.20
N GLN A 254 -48.49 -17.48 -4.90
CA GLN A 254 -49.35 -18.44 -4.20
C GLN A 254 -48.85 -19.90 -4.21
N SER A 255 -48.39 -20.33 -3.02
CA SER A 255 -48.74 -21.56 -2.28
C SER A 255 -48.75 -22.94 -2.95
N GLY A 256 -48.11 -23.92 -2.29
CA GLY A 256 -48.66 -25.27 -2.16
C GLY A 256 -47.66 -26.44 -2.29
N PRO A 257 -47.95 -27.63 -1.70
CA PRO A 257 -46.95 -28.37 -0.91
C PRO A 257 -46.62 -29.80 -1.38
N ALA A 258 -45.63 -30.40 -0.68
CA ALA A 258 -45.48 -31.81 -0.29
C ALA A 258 -45.74 -32.95 -1.30
N GLY A 259 -44.71 -33.77 -1.53
CA GLY A 259 -44.82 -35.09 -2.18
C GLY A 259 -43.75 -36.06 -1.68
N LYS A 260 -44.21 -37.17 -1.08
CA LYS A 260 -43.46 -38.28 -0.48
C LYS A 260 -43.09 -39.37 -1.50
N ARG A 261 -42.06 -40.16 -1.12
CA ARG A 261 -41.89 -41.62 -1.32
C ARG A 261 -41.70 -42.18 -2.74
N GLY A 262 -40.69 -43.05 -2.83
CA GLY A 262 -40.57 -44.06 -3.88
C GLY A 262 -39.30 -44.91 -3.68
N GLN A 263 -39.37 -45.86 -2.74
CA GLN A 263 -38.49 -47.04 -2.69
C GLN A 263 -38.72 -47.89 -3.93
N THR A 264 -37.65 -48.41 -4.52
CA THR A 264 -37.65 -49.72 -5.19
C THR A 264 -36.31 -50.39 -4.95
N ASP A 265 -36.34 -51.41 -4.11
CA ASP A 265 -35.44 -52.57 -4.17
C ASP A 265 -35.80 -53.39 -5.41
N ALA A 266 -34.80 -53.88 -6.15
CA ALA A 266 -34.80 -55.21 -6.78
C ALA A 266 -33.49 -55.48 -7.54
N ASP A 267 -32.97 -56.69 -7.32
CA ASP A 267 -32.28 -57.56 -8.27
C ASP A 267 -30.76 -57.44 -8.51
N VAL A 268 -30.03 -58.02 -7.56
CA VAL A 268 -29.38 -59.36 -7.66
C VAL A 268 -29.19 -59.96 -9.08
N ARG A 269 -27.93 -60.37 -9.32
CA ARG A 269 -27.36 -61.26 -10.37
C ARG A 269 -26.99 -60.61 -11.71
N ASN A 270 -25.69 -60.38 -11.89
CA ASN A 270 -24.89 -61.17 -12.82
C ASN A 270 -23.42 -61.16 -12.40
N PHE A 271 -22.98 -62.34 -11.97
CA PHE A 271 -21.64 -62.70 -11.53
C PHE A 271 -21.02 -63.50 -12.69
N LEU A 272 -19.75 -63.23 -13.00
CA LEU A 272 -18.93 -63.84 -14.06
C LEU A 272 -19.32 -63.44 -15.49
N ASP A 273 -18.62 -62.46 -16.06
CA ASP A 273 -17.64 -62.74 -17.12
C ASP A 273 -16.95 -61.43 -17.55
N SER A 274 -15.83 -61.56 -18.25
CA SER A 274 -15.13 -60.54 -19.05
C SER A 274 -13.98 -59.75 -18.39
N SER A 275 -12.80 -60.31 -18.63
CA SER A 275 -11.80 -59.67 -19.49
C SER A 275 -11.01 -58.50 -18.89
N THR A 276 -9.78 -58.85 -18.52
CA THR A 276 -8.60 -58.01 -18.46
C THR A 276 -8.46 -57.11 -19.69
N LYS A 277 -9.12 -55.94 -19.66
CA LYS A 277 -8.64 -54.75 -20.37
C LYS A 277 -7.77 -53.99 -19.38
N ALA A 278 -6.47 -53.98 -19.66
CA ALA A 278 -5.52 -53.07 -19.04
C ALA A 278 -5.89 -51.64 -19.46
N ASP A 279 -6.85 -51.07 -18.74
CA ASP A 279 -7.29 -49.70 -18.90
C ASP A 279 -6.20 -48.83 -18.26
N SER A 280 -5.25 -48.39 -19.09
CA SER A 280 -4.20 -47.42 -18.72
C SER A 280 -4.83 -46.02 -18.59
N SER A 281 -5.87 -45.92 -17.78
CA SER A 281 -6.38 -44.64 -17.33
C SER A 281 -5.27 -43.99 -16.49
N PRO A 282 -4.84 -42.76 -16.81
CA PRO A 282 -3.77 -42.10 -16.06
C PRO A 282 -4.18 -42.09 -14.60
N LEU A 283 -3.38 -42.76 -13.76
CA LEU A 283 -3.55 -42.86 -12.31
C LEU A 283 -3.95 -41.49 -11.79
N GLN A 284 -5.25 -41.30 -11.56
CA GLN A 284 -5.70 -40.04 -10.99
C GLN A 284 -5.02 -39.94 -9.63
N PRO A 285 -4.35 -38.81 -9.34
CA PRO A 285 -3.60 -38.67 -8.10
C PRO A 285 -4.54 -38.99 -6.96
N SER A 286 -4.25 -40.07 -6.24
CA SER A 286 -5.06 -40.52 -5.11
C SER A 286 -5.22 -39.35 -4.16
N HIS A 287 -6.46 -38.89 -3.96
CA HIS A 287 -6.75 -37.76 -3.10
C HIS A 287 -6.20 -38.02 -1.70
N PHE A 288 -5.22 -37.22 -1.29
CA PHE A 288 -4.63 -37.29 0.03
C PHE A 288 -5.41 -36.40 1.00
N ARG A 289 -5.88 -36.94 2.13
CA ARG A 289 -6.57 -36.13 3.16
C ARG A 289 -5.55 -35.59 4.14
N PHE A 290 -5.59 -34.29 4.40
CA PHE A 290 -4.66 -33.63 5.31
C PHE A 290 -4.60 -34.26 6.72
N LEU A 291 -5.73 -34.73 7.25
CA LEU A 291 -5.80 -35.38 8.56
C LEU A 291 -5.21 -36.80 8.59
N ASP A 292 -4.94 -37.40 7.43
CA ASP A 292 -4.22 -38.69 7.35
C ASP A 292 -2.69 -38.51 7.54
N LEU A 293 -2.18 -37.27 7.55
CA LEU A 293 -0.78 -37.00 7.93
C LEU A 293 -0.53 -37.34 9.41
N PRO A 294 0.66 -37.80 9.80
CA PRO A 294 1.09 -37.80 11.20
C PRO A 294 0.99 -36.41 11.85
N ALA A 295 0.72 -36.38 13.15
CA ALA A 295 0.51 -35.13 13.89
C ALA A 295 1.73 -34.19 13.83
N GLU A 296 2.94 -34.76 13.76
CA GLU A 296 4.20 -34.04 13.64
C GLU A 296 4.26 -33.24 12.34
N LEU A 297 3.84 -33.84 11.22
CA LEU A 297 3.80 -33.17 9.92
C LEU A 297 2.71 -32.11 9.88
N ARG A 298 1.53 -32.37 10.47
CA ARG A 298 0.47 -31.37 10.60
C ARG A 298 0.95 -30.16 11.41
N ASN A 299 1.59 -30.40 12.55
CA ASN A 299 2.18 -29.34 13.38
C ASN A 299 3.22 -28.52 12.63
N ARG A 300 4.05 -29.15 11.80
CA ARG A 300 5.02 -28.42 10.97
C ARG A 300 4.34 -27.55 9.93
N VAL A 301 3.27 -28.05 9.30
CA VAL A 301 2.45 -27.25 8.38
C VAL A 301 1.79 -26.08 9.10
N TYR A 302 1.23 -26.29 10.30
CA TYR A 302 0.67 -25.20 11.11
C TYR A 302 1.72 -24.15 11.48
N GLN A 303 2.93 -24.55 11.86
CA GLN A 303 4.03 -23.62 12.13
C GLN A 303 4.39 -22.77 10.91
N LEU A 304 4.40 -23.36 9.71
CA LEU A 304 4.69 -22.63 8.47
C LEU A 304 3.56 -21.66 8.08
N LEU A 305 2.30 -22.06 8.28
CA LEU A 305 1.13 -21.26 7.88
C LEU A 305 0.74 -20.19 8.91
N LEU A 306 0.84 -20.52 10.20
CA LEU A 306 0.42 -19.67 11.32
C LEU A 306 1.58 -18.96 12.01
N GLY A 307 2.83 -19.36 11.72
CA GLY A 307 4.02 -18.65 12.17
C GLY A 307 4.12 -17.30 11.47
N CYS A 308 3.53 -16.27 12.07
CA CYS A 308 3.63 -14.91 11.54
C CYS A 308 5.04 -14.37 11.82
N HIS A 309 5.83 -14.16 10.77
CA HIS A 309 7.09 -13.42 10.84
C HIS A 309 6.80 -11.93 11.00
N GLY A 310 6.38 -11.51 12.18
CA GLY A 310 6.08 -10.12 12.49
C GLY A 310 5.10 -9.95 13.63
N ALA A 311 4.94 -8.69 14.02
CA ALA A 311 3.95 -8.31 15.00
C ALA A 311 2.52 -8.41 14.44
N VAL A 312 1.61 -8.96 15.23
CA VAL A 312 0.19 -9.06 14.93
C VAL A 312 -0.58 -8.06 15.78
N SER A 313 -1.40 -7.23 15.13
CA SER A 313 -2.30 -6.31 15.83
C SER A 313 -3.73 -6.85 15.82
N PRO A 314 -4.32 -7.21 16.97
CA PRO A 314 -5.72 -7.65 17.03
C PRO A 314 -6.65 -6.49 16.68
N SER A 315 -7.25 -6.51 15.49
CA SER A 315 -8.17 -5.47 15.03
C SER A 315 -9.43 -6.13 14.48
N ASP A 316 -10.56 -5.47 14.68
CA ASP A 316 -11.85 -5.76 14.05
C ASP A 316 -11.86 -5.49 12.54
N ARG A 317 -10.84 -4.78 12.04
CA ARG A 317 -10.71 -4.49 10.62
C ARG A 317 -10.41 -5.75 9.83
N VAL A 318 -10.86 -5.72 8.57
CA VAL A 318 -10.48 -6.72 7.57
C VAL A 318 -8.95 -6.84 7.54
N PRO A 319 -8.41 -8.07 7.62
CA PRO A 319 -6.98 -8.32 7.52
C PRO A 319 -6.39 -7.64 6.28
N LEU A 320 -5.25 -6.98 6.42
CA LEU A 320 -4.55 -6.33 5.31
C LEU A 320 -4.15 -7.33 4.21
N SER A 321 -4.03 -8.62 4.55
CA SER A 321 -3.87 -9.70 3.59
C SER A 321 -5.03 -9.84 2.60
N ALA A 322 -6.22 -9.35 2.92
CA ALA A 322 -7.34 -9.28 1.99
C ALA A 322 -7.10 -8.20 0.92
N ASP A 323 -6.49 -7.07 1.27
CA ASP A 323 -6.19 -5.97 0.32
C ASP A 323 -5.07 -6.34 -0.66
N LEU A 324 -4.22 -7.32 -0.34
CA LEU A 324 -3.24 -7.90 -1.27
C LEU A 324 -3.92 -8.69 -2.41
N LYS A 325 -5.17 -9.12 -2.20
CA LYS A 325 -5.94 -9.92 -3.15
C LYS A 325 -6.95 -9.03 -3.87
N ASP A 326 -6.48 -8.04 -4.63
CA ASP A 326 -7.39 -7.34 -5.55
C ASP A 326 -7.85 -8.34 -6.64
N SER A 327 -9.13 -8.71 -6.53
CA SER A 327 -10.12 -9.09 -7.55
C SER A 327 -9.68 -9.80 -8.84
N LYS A 328 -10.40 -10.90 -9.16
CA LYS A 328 -10.48 -11.67 -10.42
C LYS A 328 -9.78 -13.04 -10.46
N SER A 329 -9.46 -13.68 -9.33
CA SER A 329 -9.33 -15.14 -9.39
C SER A 329 -10.74 -15.74 -9.54
N PRO A 330 -11.07 -16.43 -10.65
CA PRO A 330 -12.40 -17.03 -10.85
C PRO A 330 -12.58 -18.35 -10.07
N ILE A 331 -11.63 -18.72 -9.21
CA ILE A 331 -11.60 -20.00 -8.50
C ILE A 331 -11.61 -19.71 -6.98
N GLY A 332 -12.82 -19.50 -6.44
CA GLY A 332 -13.08 -19.36 -5.00
C GLY A 332 -12.58 -18.06 -4.36
N GLU A 333 -13.33 -17.53 -3.40
CA GLU A 333 -12.83 -16.46 -2.53
C GLU A 333 -11.68 -17.03 -1.71
N ALA A 334 -10.44 -16.71 -2.09
CA ALA A 334 -9.28 -17.19 -1.37
C ALA A 334 -9.34 -16.69 0.09
N PRO A 335 -9.09 -17.54 1.09
CA PRO A 335 -9.35 -17.21 2.50
C PRO A 335 -8.67 -15.91 2.91
N HIS A 336 -9.41 -15.04 3.61
CA HIS A 336 -8.99 -13.69 3.96
C HIS A 336 -7.76 -13.65 4.89
N SER A 337 -7.47 -14.74 5.59
CA SER A 337 -6.38 -14.86 6.54
C SER A 337 -5.92 -16.32 6.68
N ALA A 338 -4.66 -16.54 7.06
CA ALA A 338 -4.18 -17.84 7.49
C ALA A 338 -4.98 -18.39 8.69
N LEU A 339 -5.62 -17.52 9.47
CA LEU A 339 -6.50 -17.90 10.58
C LEU A 339 -7.78 -18.61 10.14
N ALA A 340 -8.21 -18.47 8.88
CA ALA A 340 -9.35 -19.21 8.36
C ALA A 340 -9.13 -20.74 8.45
N LEU A 341 -7.87 -21.18 8.47
CA LEU A 341 -7.52 -22.59 8.71
C LEU A 341 -8.09 -23.10 10.05
N LEU A 342 -8.07 -22.27 11.09
CA LEU A 342 -8.57 -22.62 12.42
C LEU A 342 -10.09 -22.81 12.46
N GLU A 343 -10.82 -22.29 11.46
CA GLU A 343 -12.28 -22.41 11.37
C GLU A 343 -12.72 -23.65 10.58
N THR A 344 -11.80 -24.34 9.91
CA THR A 344 -12.14 -25.44 9.00
C THR A 344 -12.53 -26.75 9.71
N ASN A 345 -11.90 -27.07 10.84
CA ASN A 345 -12.10 -28.35 11.54
C ASN A 345 -11.72 -28.24 13.03
N LYS A 346 -12.49 -28.92 13.91
CA LYS A 346 -12.26 -28.90 15.37
C LYS A 346 -10.90 -29.46 15.78
N GLN A 347 -10.45 -30.56 15.16
CA GLN A 347 -9.14 -31.15 15.44
C GLN A 347 -8.02 -30.20 15.01
N ILE A 348 -8.13 -29.59 13.82
CA ILE A 348 -7.18 -28.56 13.36
C ILE A 348 -7.13 -27.39 14.33
N TYR A 349 -8.28 -26.91 14.80
CA TYR A 349 -8.34 -25.85 15.81
C TYR A 349 -7.57 -26.23 17.08
N GLU A 350 -7.83 -27.41 17.65
CA GLU A 350 -7.21 -27.85 18.90
C GLU A 350 -5.69 -28.03 18.78
N GLU A 351 -5.20 -28.54 17.65
CA GLU A 351 -3.77 -28.73 17.38
C GLU A 351 -3.06 -27.40 17.10
N ALA A 352 -3.68 -26.51 16.32
CA ALA A 352 -3.01 -25.38 15.71
C ALA A 352 -3.18 -24.05 16.46
N VAL A 353 -4.24 -23.87 17.25
CA VAL A 353 -4.53 -22.59 17.93
C VAL A 353 -3.39 -22.20 18.89
N GLY A 354 -2.83 -23.16 19.61
CA GLY A 354 -1.71 -22.91 20.53
C GLY A 354 -0.45 -22.43 19.81
N ILE A 355 -0.17 -22.98 18.63
CA ILE A 355 0.98 -22.60 17.79
C ILE A 355 0.88 -21.13 17.40
N TYR A 356 -0.30 -20.68 16.95
CA TYR A 356 -0.50 -19.28 16.57
C TYR A 356 -0.24 -18.32 17.75
N TYR A 357 -0.92 -18.51 18.89
CA TYR A 357 -0.77 -17.60 20.04
C TYR A 357 0.62 -17.67 20.69
N ALA A 358 1.30 -18.81 20.63
CA ALA A 358 2.63 -18.98 21.22
C ALA A 358 3.75 -18.35 20.38
N THR A 359 3.60 -18.33 19.06
CA THR A 359 4.61 -17.83 18.12
C THR A 359 4.39 -16.38 17.71
N ALA A 360 3.13 -15.90 17.71
CA ALA A 360 2.82 -14.52 17.37
C ALA A 360 3.31 -13.54 18.45
N SER A 361 3.89 -12.43 18.00
CA SER A 361 4.13 -11.27 18.87
C SER A 361 2.97 -10.30 18.73
N PHE A 362 2.21 -10.07 19.79
CA PHE A 362 1.02 -9.20 19.72
C PHE A 362 1.40 -7.74 19.99
N VAL A 363 1.03 -6.83 19.08
CA VAL A 363 1.17 -5.38 19.27
C VAL A 363 -0.21 -4.77 19.54
N PHE A 364 -0.29 -3.97 20.59
CA PHE A 364 -1.47 -3.16 20.92
C PHE A 364 -1.12 -1.69 20.84
N TYR A 365 -1.80 -0.96 19.96
CA TYR A 365 -1.61 0.48 19.80
C TYR A 365 -2.34 1.29 20.87
N TYR A 366 -3.25 0.64 21.60
CA TYR A 366 -3.99 1.24 22.69
C TYR A 366 -4.03 0.29 23.89
N PRO A 367 -3.75 0.77 25.12
CA PRO A 367 -3.84 -0.08 26.31
C PRO A 367 -5.21 -0.74 26.49
N LEU A 368 -6.28 0.01 26.24
CA LEU A 368 -7.65 -0.51 26.29
C LEU A 368 -7.89 -1.68 25.31
N GLN A 369 -7.26 -1.66 24.13
CA GLN A 369 -7.36 -2.75 23.14
C GLN A 369 -6.79 -4.05 23.71
N SER A 370 -5.65 -3.97 24.42
CA SER A 370 -5.06 -5.13 25.08
C SER A 370 -5.97 -5.70 26.17
N MET A 371 -6.59 -4.85 26.97
CA MET A 371 -7.52 -5.27 28.02
C MET A 371 -8.75 -5.98 27.45
N ILE A 372 -9.40 -5.40 26.45
CA ILE A 372 -10.58 -6.00 25.79
C ILE A 372 -10.20 -7.32 25.14
N PHE A 373 -9.07 -7.36 24.42
CA PHE A 373 -8.58 -8.58 23.78
C PHE A 373 -8.36 -9.70 24.80
N LEU A 374 -7.66 -9.40 25.90
CA LEU A 374 -7.43 -10.37 26.96
C LEU A 374 -8.73 -10.83 27.62
N GLU A 375 -9.70 -9.94 27.84
CA GLU A 375 -10.99 -10.30 28.41
C GLU A 375 -11.76 -11.32 27.55
N ILE A 376 -11.70 -11.16 26.21
CA ILE A 376 -12.37 -12.06 25.25
C ILE A 376 -11.67 -13.43 25.14
N LEU A 377 -10.37 -13.51 25.47
CA LEU A 377 -9.63 -14.76 25.40
C LEU A 377 -9.98 -15.71 26.55
N SER A 378 -10.07 -17.00 26.22
CA SER A 378 -10.18 -18.05 27.23
C SER A 378 -8.86 -18.22 27.96
N ASP A 379 -8.89 -18.72 29.20
CA ASP A 379 -7.67 -18.89 30.01
C ASP A 379 -6.65 -19.82 29.35
N LYS A 380 -7.13 -20.85 28.62
CA LYS A 380 -6.29 -21.71 27.79
C LYS A 380 -5.53 -20.89 26.73
N ARG A 381 -6.19 -19.96 26.03
CA ARG A 381 -5.55 -19.12 25.00
C ARG A 381 -4.62 -18.08 25.61
N LYS A 382 -5.00 -17.46 26.74
CA LYS A 382 -4.13 -16.56 27.51
C LYS A 382 -2.83 -17.24 27.91
N SER A 383 -2.88 -18.53 28.26
CA SER A 383 -1.70 -19.30 28.61
C SER A 383 -0.70 -19.50 27.46
N TYR A 384 -1.07 -19.25 26.21
CA TYR A 384 -0.13 -19.35 25.09
C TYR A 384 0.60 -18.04 24.82
N LEU A 385 0.10 -16.89 25.29
CA LEU A 385 0.68 -15.58 24.99
C LEU A 385 2.08 -15.44 25.62
N SER A 386 3.09 -15.21 24.77
CA SER A 386 4.50 -15.17 25.17
C SER A 386 5.18 -13.82 24.93
N SER A 387 4.74 -13.04 23.94
CA SER A 387 5.33 -11.75 23.57
C SER A 387 4.26 -10.71 23.30
N ILE A 388 4.31 -9.61 24.04
CA ILE A 388 3.38 -8.48 23.91
C ILE A 388 4.17 -7.18 23.78
N THR A 389 3.76 -6.34 22.84
CA THR A 389 4.21 -4.97 22.67
C THR A 389 3.03 -4.05 22.93
N LEU A 390 3.19 -3.10 23.85
CA LEU A 390 2.16 -2.17 24.27
C LEU A 390 2.59 -0.74 23.96
N TRP A 391 1.81 -0.04 23.16
CA TRP A 391 2.03 1.37 22.92
C TRP A 391 1.46 2.18 24.07
N TYR A 392 2.32 2.97 24.67
CA TYR A 392 1.95 3.88 25.73
C TYR A 392 1.24 5.09 25.14
N LYS A 393 0.13 5.45 25.77
CA LYS A 393 -0.53 6.73 25.56
C LYS A 393 -0.96 7.23 26.92
N ASN A 394 -0.53 8.44 27.28
CA ASN A 394 -0.93 9.06 28.53
C ASN A 394 -2.43 9.34 28.50
N GLN A 395 -3.21 8.42 29.05
CA GLN A 395 -4.65 8.50 29.17
C GLN A 395 -5.01 8.24 30.63
N ARG A 396 -5.37 9.30 31.32
CA ARG A 396 -5.78 9.23 32.72
C ARG A 396 -7.30 9.25 32.83
N GLN A 397 -7.83 8.33 33.63
CA GLN A 397 -9.23 8.34 34.05
C GLN A 397 -9.24 8.53 35.57
N GLY A 398 -9.39 9.79 36.00
CA GLY A 398 -9.23 10.16 37.40
C GLY A 398 -7.77 10.00 37.86
N ARG A 399 -7.54 9.13 38.85
CA ARG A 399 -6.21 8.90 39.46
C ARG A 399 -5.43 7.74 38.83
N PHE A 400 -6.05 6.98 37.93
CA PHE A 400 -5.46 5.80 37.32
C PHE A 400 -5.09 6.07 35.86
N ASP A 401 -3.92 5.59 35.45
CA ASP A 401 -3.55 5.53 34.04
C ASP A 401 -4.12 4.24 33.44
N VAL A 402 -4.68 4.31 32.23
CA VAL A 402 -5.21 3.10 31.56
C VAL A 402 -4.09 2.06 31.35
N VAL A 403 -2.84 2.51 31.22
CA VAL A 403 -1.68 1.62 31.11
C VAL A 403 -1.48 0.79 32.39
N ASP A 404 -1.74 1.36 33.57
CA ASP A 404 -1.65 0.62 34.84
C ASP A 404 -2.57 -0.60 34.82
N MET A 405 -3.81 -0.37 34.36
CA MET A 405 -4.84 -1.39 34.28
C MET A 405 -4.51 -2.46 33.24
N ALA A 406 -3.91 -2.06 32.10
CA ALA A 406 -3.44 -3.01 31.09
C ALA A 406 -2.32 -3.90 31.65
N ILE A 407 -1.30 -3.32 32.29
CA ILE A 407 -0.18 -4.08 32.87
C ILE A 407 -0.67 -5.04 33.97
N LEU A 408 -1.65 -4.63 34.78
CA LEU A 408 -2.30 -5.50 35.77
C LEU A 408 -2.96 -6.74 35.13
N GLN A 409 -3.52 -6.62 33.92
CA GLN A 409 -4.03 -7.78 33.19
C GLN A 409 -2.90 -8.65 32.63
N LEU A 410 -1.81 -8.03 32.18
CA LEU A 410 -0.62 -8.75 31.69
C LEU A 410 0.04 -9.60 32.79
N LEU A 411 0.01 -9.15 34.06
CA LEU A 411 0.47 -9.94 35.20
C LEU A 411 -0.24 -11.30 35.36
N LYS A 412 -1.44 -11.45 34.81
CA LYS A 412 -2.19 -12.72 34.86
C LYS A 412 -1.70 -13.73 33.82
N LEU A 413 -0.84 -13.33 32.88
CA LEU A 413 -0.33 -14.17 31.80
C LEU A 413 0.89 -14.98 32.27
N ARG A 414 0.65 -16.22 32.71
CA ARG A 414 1.68 -17.09 33.30
C ARG A 414 2.87 -17.40 32.39
N ASN A 415 2.67 -17.34 31.07
CA ASN A 415 3.68 -17.68 30.07
C ASN A 415 4.19 -16.46 29.30
N LEU A 416 3.86 -15.25 29.74
CA LEU A 416 4.43 -14.03 29.15
C LEU A 416 5.93 -14.04 29.41
N LYS A 417 6.73 -13.94 28.35
CA LYS A 417 8.20 -13.94 28.42
C LYS A 417 8.79 -12.58 28.07
N LYS A 418 8.11 -11.83 27.19
CA LYS A 418 8.56 -10.53 26.72
C LYS A 418 7.43 -9.51 26.78
N LEU A 419 7.71 -8.35 27.38
CA LEU A 419 6.87 -7.16 27.33
C LEU A 419 7.68 -5.97 26.81
N GLU A 420 7.27 -5.40 25.70
CA GLU A 420 7.90 -4.21 25.12
C GLU A 420 6.92 -3.04 25.21
N ILE A 421 7.34 -1.90 25.76
CA ILE A 421 6.52 -0.69 25.90
C ILE A 421 7.09 0.40 24.99
N ILE A 422 6.28 0.85 24.05
CA ILE A 422 6.65 1.91 23.09
C ILE A 422 6.15 3.25 23.62
N LEU A 423 7.05 4.21 23.76
CA LEU A 423 6.78 5.56 24.24
C LEU A 423 6.91 6.57 23.09
N ASP A 424 6.05 7.58 23.05
CA ASP A 424 6.32 8.77 22.23
C ASP A 424 7.50 9.58 22.80
N GLU A 425 8.14 10.40 21.96
CA GLU A 425 9.29 11.24 22.32
C GLU A 425 9.05 12.09 23.57
N ARG A 426 7.89 12.73 23.70
CA ARG A 426 7.58 13.63 24.83
C ARG A 426 7.52 12.84 26.12
N THR A 427 6.83 11.71 26.09
CA THR A 427 6.69 10.79 27.20
C THR A 427 8.05 10.20 27.60
N ALA A 428 8.84 9.74 26.63
CA ALA A 428 10.19 9.22 26.87
C ALA A 428 11.09 10.29 27.53
N HIS A 429 11.03 11.53 27.05
CA HIS A 429 11.77 12.66 27.62
C HIS A 429 11.35 12.95 29.07
N LEU A 430 10.03 12.94 29.36
CA LEU A 430 9.52 13.18 30.71
C LEU A 430 10.00 12.10 31.70
N PHE A 431 10.01 10.82 31.31
CA PHE A 431 10.49 9.74 32.17
C PHE A 431 12.00 9.75 32.38
N GLY A 432 12.78 10.23 31.42
CA GLY A 432 14.24 10.28 31.55
C GLY A 432 14.78 11.46 32.35
N THR A 433 14.01 12.55 32.48
CA THR A 433 14.52 13.81 33.05
C THR A 433 14.17 14.02 34.51
N SER A 434 13.11 13.40 35.02
CA SER A 434 12.61 13.66 36.36
C SER A 434 12.70 12.44 37.26
N ARG A 435 13.52 12.52 38.32
CA ARG A 435 13.55 11.53 39.41
C ARG A 435 12.23 11.43 40.17
N THR A 436 11.37 12.45 40.08
CA THR A 436 10.07 12.47 40.75
C THR A 436 8.96 11.88 39.88
N PHE A 437 9.17 11.78 38.57
CA PHE A 437 8.16 11.28 37.64
C PHE A 437 8.23 9.76 37.56
N ARG A 438 7.43 9.10 38.41
CA ARG A 438 7.24 7.66 38.34
C ARG A 438 6.51 7.28 37.07
N MET A 439 6.96 6.19 36.46
CA MET A 439 6.28 5.66 35.30
C MET A 439 4.93 5.06 35.71
N PRO A 440 3.84 5.34 34.98
CA PRO A 440 2.61 4.58 35.13
C PRO A 440 2.92 3.09 35.00
N GLY A 441 2.48 2.34 36.00
CA GLY A 441 2.64 0.90 36.06
C GLY A 441 4.01 0.44 36.54
N GLU A 442 4.92 1.34 36.94
CA GLU A 442 6.28 0.98 37.35
C GLU A 442 6.32 -0.15 38.38
N GLN A 443 5.47 -0.10 39.40
CA GLN A 443 5.35 -1.15 40.41
C GLN A 443 5.01 -2.51 39.77
N TRP A 444 4.06 -2.52 38.84
CA TRP A 444 3.59 -3.72 38.17
C TRP A 444 4.60 -4.26 37.14
N LEU A 445 5.36 -3.37 36.50
CA LEU A 445 6.45 -3.73 35.60
C LEU A 445 7.61 -4.38 36.34
N ARG A 446 7.93 -3.88 37.55
CA ARG A 446 8.89 -4.54 38.46
C ARG A 446 8.40 -5.94 38.83
N GLU A 447 7.12 -6.09 39.12
CA GLU A 447 6.54 -7.40 39.46
C GLU A 447 6.57 -8.37 38.27
N LEU A 448 6.27 -7.92 37.05
CA LEU A 448 6.44 -8.71 35.83
C LEU A 448 7.88 -9.18 35.66
N SER A 449 8.85 -8.28 35.86
CA SER A 449 10.25 -8.66 35.78
C SER A 449 10.66 -9.70 36.81
N LYS A 450 10.21 -9.57 38.07
CA LYS A 450 10.47 -10.60 39.09
C LYS A 450 9.92 -11.96 38.70
N ASN A 451 8.83 -11.99 37.94
CA ASN A 451 8.25 -13.21 37.38
C ASN A 451 9.01 -13.73 36.14
N GLY A 452 10.18 -13.18 35.82
CA GLY A 452 11.03 -13.60 34.70
C GLY A 452 10.63 -13.01 33.35
N VAL A 453 9.74 -12.00 33.30
CA VAL A 453 9.37 -11.33 32.06
C VAL A 453 10.45 -10.32 31.66
N ALA A 454 10.98 -10.45 30.45
CA ALA A 454 11.88 -9.47 29.86
C ALA A 454 11.09 -8.20 29.49
N VAL A 455 11.25 -7.13 30.27
CA VAL A 455 10.60 -5.84 30.03
C VAL A 455 11.56 -4.90 29.31
N ALA A 456 11.10 -4.24 28.25
CA ALA A 456 11.88 -3.27 27.50
C ALA A 456 11.06 -2.00 27.22
N PHE A 457 11.70 -0.84 27.27
CA PHE A 457 11.12 0.43 26.83
C PHE A 457 11.82 0.93 25.58
N ARG A 458 11.04 1.40 24.60
CA ARG A 458 11.57 2.02 23.39
C ARG A 458 10.90 3.35 23.14
N CYS A 459 11.67 4.27 22.57
CA CYS A 459 11.12 5.50 22.01
C CYS A 459 10.72 5.24 20.56
N GLN A 460 9.60 5.78 20.15
CA GLN A 460 9.10 5.65 18.79
C GLN A 460 9.99 6.36 17.77
N GLU A 461 10.50 7.54 18.13
CA GLU A 461 11.32 8.38 17.26
C GLU A 461 12.83 8.08 17.29
N ALA A 462 13.34 7.23 18.20
CA ALA A 462 14.75 6.83 18.13
C ALA A 462 15.07 5.36 18.45
N ASP A 463 16.24 4.95 17.95
CA ASP A 463 16.79 3.58 17.95
C ASP A 463 17.15 2.97 19.30
N THR A 464 16.76 3.66 20.34
CA THR A 464 17.33 3.44 21.66
C THR A 464 16.29 2.73 22.47
N ILE A 465 16.62 1.48 22.77
CA ILE A 465 16.08 0.82 23.95
C ILE A 465 16.45 1.73 25.12
N LEU A 466 15.45 2.42 25.64
CA LEU A 466 15.59 3.39 26.73
C LEU A 466 16.00 2.66 28.00
N TRP A 467 15.50 1.44 28.14
CA TRP A 467 15.83 0.53 29.22
C TRP A 467 15.44 -0.90 28.85
N HIS A 468 16.27 -1.84 29.27
CA HIS A 468 16.03 -3.27 29.19
C HIS A 468 16.27 -3.83 30.58
N ASN A 469 15.35 -4.63 31.10
CA ASN A 469 15.59 -5.31 32.35
C ASN A 469 16.49 -6.53 32.11
N ASP A 470 17.79 -6.34 32.31
CA ASP A 470 18.66 -7.46 32.63
C ASP A 470 18.43 -7.79 34.12
N PRO A 471 18.03 -9.03 34.49
CA PRO A 471 17.79 -9.40 35.89
C PRO A 471 19.00 -9.19 36.82
N SER A 472 20.19 -8.96 36.27
CA SER A 472 21.41 -8.62 37.01
C SER A 472 21.58 -7.12 37.31
N GLU A 473 20.83 -6.22 36.64
CA GLU A 473 20.94 -4.78 36.80
C GLU A 473 19.76 -4.19 37.58
N TYR A 474 20.07 -3.51 38.69
CA TYR A 474 19.09 -2.73 39.45
C TYR A 474 18.50 -1.66 38.53
N VAL A 475 17.16 -1.65 38.32
CA VAL A 475 16.43 -0.70 37.47
C VAL A 475 17.01 0.71 37.59
N PRO A 476 17.87 1.18 36.66
CA PRO A 476 18.40 2.53 36.73
C PRO A 476 17.27 3.44 36.22
N GLY A 477 17.11 4.61 36.85
CA GLY A 477 16.33 5.69 36.22
C GLY A 477 16.79 5.82 34.77
N VAL A 478 15.85 5.88 33.83
CA VAL A 478 16.13 5.92 32.38
C VAL A 478 17.20 6.99 32.12
N PHE A 479 18.46 6.59 31.94
CA PHE A 479 19.57 7.52 31.76
C PHE A 479 19.50 8.06 30.33
N MET A 480 18.66 9.09 30.13
CA MET A 480 18.57 9.85 28.89
C MET A 480 19.78 10.75 28.63
N ASP A 481 20.84 10.70 29.45
CA ASP A 481 22.04 11.53 29.24
C ASP A 481 22.67 11.34 27.85
N LYS A 482 22.57 10.14 27.26
CA LYS A 482 22.99 9.88 25.87
C LYS A 482 22.07 10.54 24.83
N TYR A 483 20.77 10.61 25.09
CA TYR A 483 19.82 11.36 24.25
C TYR A 483 20.08 12.85 24.32
N ARG A 484 20.31 13.36 25.54
CA ARG A 484 20.64 14.76 25.78
C ARG A 484 21.91 15.16 25.04
N GLN A 485 22.95 14.33 25.05
CA GLN A 485 24.16 14.56 24.25
C GLN A 485 23.87 14.52 22.74
N ARG A 486 23.04 13.61 22.26
CA ARG A 486 22.71 13.51 20.83
C ARG A 486 21.88 14.69 20.33
N ASP A 487 20.89 15.14 21.09
CA ASP A 487 20.07 16.31 20.74
C ASP A 487 20.88 17.61 20.85
N VAL A 488 21.73 17.74 21.86
CA VAL A 488 22.67 18.87 21.97
C VAL A 488 23.67 18.86 20.82
N ASN A 489 24.18 17.69 20.43
CA ASN A 489 25.11 17.57 19.29
C ASN A 489 24.40 17.85 17.96
N LYS A 490 23.19 17.35 17.77
CA LYS A 490 22.37 17.60 16.57
C LYS A 490 21.97 19.07 16.45
N ALA A 491 21.58 19.72 17.55
CA ALA A 491 21.33 21.15 17.59
C ALA A 491 22.60 21.95 17.25
N ARG A 492 23.76 21.56 17.79
CA ARG A 492 25.06 22.17 17.46
C ARG A 492 25.45 21.96 15.99
N GLU A 493 25.21 20.79 15.42
CA GLU A 493 25.46 20.49 14.01
C GLU A 493 24.53 21.30 13.09
N MET A 494 23.25 21.41 13.43
CA MET A 494 22.32 22.27 12.70
C MET A 494 22.73 23.74 12.78
N GLN A 495 23.14 24.21 13.95
CA GLN A 495 23.61 25.59 14.14
C GLN A 495 24.89 25.87 13.33
N LYS A 496 25.85 24.93 13.30
CA LYS A 496 27.03 25.02 12.42
C LYS A 496 26.66 25.02 10.94
N GLY A 497 25.68 24.21 10.54
CA GLY A 497 25.18 24.18 9.17
C GLY A 497 24.56 25.50 8.72
N CYS A 498 23.77 26.14 9.59
CA CYS A 498 23.20 27.46 9.33
C CYS A 498 24.31 28.54 9.25
N GLN A 499 25.27 28.52 10.18
CA GLN A 499 26.39 29.48 10.18
C GLN A 499 27.19 29.42 8.88
N LEU A 500 27.55 28.20 8.42
CA LEU A 500 28.28 28.00 7.16
C LEU A 500 27.47 28.40 5.92
N ALA A 501 26.14 28.31 5.97
CA ALA A 501 25.28 28.77 4.89
C ALA A 501 25.23 30.31 4.83
N GLU A 502 25.16 30.97 5.99
CA GLU A 502 25.21 32.44 6.10
C GLU A 502 26.56 33.01 5.65
N ASP A 503 27.67 32.37 6.04
CA ASP A 503 29.03 32.77 5.62
C ASP A 503 29.19 32.70 4.08
N ARG A 504 28.63 31.65 3.44
CA ARG A 504 28.65 31.52 1.98
C ARG A 504 27.77 32.53 1.24
N ILE A 505 26.73 33.05 1.89
CA ILE A 505 25.87 34.10 1.33
C ILE A 505 26.55 35.48 1.45
N THR A 506 27.43 35.67 2.44
CA THR A 506 28.16 36.93 2.62
C THR A 506 29.44 37.01 1.79
N GLU A 507 30.01 35.88 1.37
CA GLU A 507 31.19 35.82 0.49
C GLU A 507 30.87 35.92 -1.01
N ASN A 508 29.61 35.76 -1.43
CA ASN A 508 29.15 35.93 -2.82
C ASN A 508 28.33 37.21 -2.97
#